data_AF-A0A7R9JLG5-F1
#
_entry.id   AF-A0A7R9JLG5-F1
#
_cell.length_a   1.000
_cell.length_b   1.000
_cell.length_c   1.000
_cell.angle_alpha   90.00
_cell.angle_beta   90.00
_cell.angle_gamma   90.00
#
_symmetry.space_group_name_H-M   'P 1'
#
loop_
_entity.id
_entity.type
_entity.pdbx_description
1 polymer ?
#
loop_
_entity_poly.entity_id
_entity_poly.type
_entity_poly.pdbx_seq_one_letter_code
_entity_poly.pdbx_strand_id
1 'polypeptide(L)'
;MLDNLAVPKFIGRISGHNSFDSAFFGINKKQCDDMNSMIRNVLERSYEAIVDAGLNPEDVSNTRMGVMMGSNISESENTKLLLGNHNYGYRILGHNRALLANRVSYWFNAHGKSNSHKI
;
A
#
# COMPACT_ATOMS: atom_id res chain seq x y z
N MET A 1 10.04 -22.77 24.85
CA MET A 1 9.97 -23.62 23.64
C MET A 1 9.80 -22.76 22.38
N LEU A 2 10.53 -21.64 22.27
CA LEU A 2 10.58 -20.78 21.06
C LEU A 2 12.00 -20.21 20.83
N ASP A 3 13.02 -20.77 21.47
CA ASP A 3 14.38 -20.21 21.48
C ASP A 3 15.25 -20.71 20.32
N ASN A 4 14.67 -21.39 19.33
CA ASN A 4 15.43 -22.04 18.25
C ASN A 4 14.82 -21.84 16.85
N LEU A 5 14.16 -20.72 16.60
CA LEU A 5 13.93 -20.24 15.24
C LEU A 5 15.21 -19.54 14.79
N ALA A 6 16.06 -20.24 14.05
CA ALA A 6 17.25 -19.68 13.45
C ALA A 6 16.86 -18.63 12.39
N VAL A 7 16.64 -17.39 12.83
CA VAL A 7 16.48 -16.26 11.92
C VAL A 7 17.83 -16.06 11.22
N PRO A 8 17.88 -16.09 9.87
CA PRO A 8 19.13 -15.85 9.16
C PRO A 8 19.76 -14.52 9.58
N LYS A 9 21.09 -14.50 9.79
CA LYS A 9 21.83 -13.31 10.22
C LYS A 9 21.71 -12.15 9.23
N PHE A 10 21.44 -12.44 7.96
CA PHE A 10 21.36 -11.47 6.88
C PHE A 10 19.96 -11.43 6.29
N ILE A 11 19.37 -10.24 6.27
CA ILE A 11 18.07 -9.96 5.66
C ILE A 11 18.12 -8.60 4.97
N GLY A 12 17.55 -8.51 3.77
CA GLY A 12 17.37 -7.24 3.08
C GLY A 12 16.28 -6.41 3.75
N ARG A 13 16.58 -5.16 4.11
CA ARG A 13 15.61 -4.24 4.71
C ARG A 13 15.56 -2.96 3.90
N ILE A 14 14.33 -2.49 3.65
CA ILE A 14 14.10 -1.20 3.02
C ILE A 14 14.22 -0.11 4.10
N SER A 15 15.15 0.82 3.89
CA SER A 15 15.29 2.03 4.71
C SER A 15 14.08 2.94 4.54
N GLY A 16 13.62 3.58 5.61
CA GLY A 16 12.56 4.58 5.50
C GLY A 16 11.16 4.03 5.20
N HIS A 17 10.92 2.71 5.26
CA HIS A 17 9.61 2.10 4.95
C HIS A 17 8.41 2.60 5.81
N ASN A 18 8.67 3.39 6.85
CA ASN A 18 7.65 3.99 7.71
C ASN A 18 7.32 5.44 7.36
N SER A 19 8.10 6.08 6.50
CA SER A 19 7.83 7.43 6.03
C SER A 19 6.72 7.40 4.96
N PHE A 20 5.84 8.40 4.99
CA PHE A 20 4.81 8.58 3.98
C PHE A 20 4.27 10.01 3.99
N ASP A 21 4.19 10.65 2.83
CA ASP A 21 3.58 11.99 2.70
C ASP A 21 2.04 11.89 2.61
N SER A 22 1.40 11.73 3.77
CA SER A 22 -0.06 11.58 3.82
C SER A 22 -0.82 12.80 3.29
N ALA A 23 -0.24 14.01 3.42
CA ALA A 23 -0.89 15.24 3.00
C ALA A 23 -0.95 15.33 1.47
N PHE A 24 0.15 14.99 0.79
CA PHE A 24 0.21 14.92 -0.67
C PHE A 24 -0.83 13.94 -1.25
N PHE A 25 -1.00 12.77 -0.61
CA PHE A 25 -1.98 11.77 -1.06
C PHE A 25 -3.41 12.02 -0.58
N GLY A 26 -3.68 13.11 0.16
CA GLY A 26 -5.01 13.42 0.69
C GLY A 26 -5.50 12.41 1.74
N ILE A 27 -4.60 11.73 2.43
CA ILE A 27 -4.91 10.69 3.41
C ILE A 27 -4.86 11.27 4.83
N ASN A 28 -5.93 11.06 5.60
CA ASN A 28 -5.99 11.52 6.98
C ASN A 28 -4.92 10.83 7.84
N LYS A 29 -4.27 11.58 8.75
CA LYS A 29 -3.24 11.05 9.67
C LYS A 29 -3.69 9.78 10.42
N LYS A 30 -4.92 9.77 10.95
CA LYS A 30 -5.47 8.59 11.67
C LYS A 30 -5.57 7.37 10.77
N GLN A 31 -5.95 7.56 9.50
CA GLN A 31 -6.01 6.49 8.53
C GLN A 31 -4.59 6.01 8.15
N CYS A 32 -3.64 6.94 8.01
CA CYS A 32 -2.25 6.63 7.69
C CYS A 32 -1.57 5.80 8.79
N ASP A 33 -1.86 6.11 10.06
CA ASP A 33 -1.30 5.37 11.22
C ASP A 33 -1.70 3.88 11.22
N ASP A 34 -2.91 3.59 10.73
CA ASP A 34 -3.46 2.24 10.57
C ASP A 34 -3.18 1.62 9.19
N MET A 35 -2.44 2.30 8.31
CA MET A 35 -2.17 1.84 6.95
C MET A 35 -0.87 1.03 6.88
N ASN A 36 -0.89 -0.11 6.19
CA ASN A 36 0.28 -0.94 5.96
C ASN A 36 1.35 -0.16 5.16
N SER A 37 2.61 -0.32 5.55
CA SER A 37 3.76 0.33 4.88
C SER A 37 3.87 -0.03 3.40
N MET A 38 3.45 -1.23 2.98
CA MET A 38 3.45 -1.63 1.57
C MET A 38 2.44 -0.81 0.75
N ILE A 39 1.25 -0.53 1.28
CA ILE A 39 0.27 0.34 0.59
C ILE A 39 0.81 1.77 0.45
N ARG A 40 1.45 2.29 1.50
CA ARG A 40 2.10 3.61 1.48
C ARG A 40 3.19 3.70 0.42
N ASN A 41 4.09 2.71 0.42
CA ASN A 41 5.18 2.65 -0.57
C ASN A 41 4.65 2.53 -1.99
N VAL A 42 3.64 1.69 -2.24
CA VAL A 42 3.09 1.51 -3.59
C VAL A 42 2.54 2.83 -4.15
N LEU A 43 1.84 3.64 -3.34
CA LEU A 43 1.36 4.96 -3.76
C LEU A 43 2.50 5.88 -4.21
N GLU A 44 3.54 6.02 -3.38
CA GLU A 44 4.69 6.87 -3.70
C GLU A 44 5.47 6.37 -4.91
N ARG A 45 5.77 5.06 -4.96
CA ARG A 45 6.53 4.48 -6.08
C ARG A 45 5.74 4.54 -7.38
N SER A 46 4.41 4.44 -7.34
CA SER A 46 3.57 4.65 -8.53
C SER A 46 3.63 6.10 -9.01
N TYR A 47 3.63 7.09 -8.11
CA TYR A 47 3.85 8.49 -8.46
C TYR A 47 5.21 8.72 -9.13
N GLU A 48 6.27 8.24 -8.49
CA GLU A 48 7.63 8.37 -9.02
C GLU A 48 7.77 7.70 -10.38
N ALA A 49 7.19 6.52 -10.58
CA ALA A 49 7.25 5.80 -11.86
C ALA A 49 6.57 6.58 -13.01
N ILE A 50 5.48 7.28 -12.75
CA ILE A 50 4.81 8.12 -13.76
C ILE A 50 5.69 9.32 -14.13
N VAL A 51 6.27 9.99 -13.13
CA VAL A 51 7.16 11.14 -13.35
C VAL A 51 8.47 10.71 -14.04
N ASP A 52 9.03 9.56 -13.65
CA ASP A 52 10.22 8.97 -14.26
C ASP A 52 10.00 8.62 -15.74
N ALA A 53 8.77 8.22 -16.10
CA ALA A 53 8.35 8.04 -17.49
C ALA A 53 8.20 9.36 -18.27
N GLY A 54 8.42 10.52 -17.64
CA GLY A 54 8.28 11.84 -18.24
C GLY A 54 6.83 12.29 -18.43
N LEU A 55 5.88 11.63 -17.75
CA LEU A 55 4.45 11.95 -17.82
C LEU A 55 4.05 12.85 -16.66
N ASN A 56 3.11 13.77 -16.89
CA ASN A 56 2.44 14.44 -15.80
C ASN A 56 1.38 13.49 -15.20
N PRO A 57 1.32 13.30 -13.88
CA PRO A 57 0.23 12.58 -13.21
C PRO A 57 -1.18 13.01 -13.65
N GLU A 58 -1.37 14.28 -14.01
CA GLU A 58 -2.64 14.77 -14.56
C GLU A 58 -2.96 14.19 -15.95
N ASP A 59 -1.95 13.86 -16.77
CA ASP A 59 -2.15 13.30 -18.11
C ASP A 59 -2.74 11.89 -18.07
N VAL A 60 -2.52 11.16 -16.97
CA VAL A 60 -3.05 9.82 -16.79
C VAL A 60 -4.40 9.79 -16.06
N SER A 61 -4.84 10.94 -15.53
CA SER A 61 -6.14 11.12 -14.92
C SER A 61 -7.27 10.95 -15.93
N ASN A 62 -8.35 10.30 -15.50
CA ASN A 62 -9.53 10.02 -16.32
C ASN A 62 -9.24 9.14 -17.57
N THR A 63 -8.10 8.44 -17.60
CA THR A 63 -7.74 7.54 -18.69
C THR A 63 -8.10 6.08 -18.39
N ARG A 64 -7.94 5.20 -19.39
CA ARG A 64 -8.06 3.74 -19.21
C ARG A 64 -6.79 3.08 -18.68
N MET A 65 -5.94 3.81 -17.97
CA MET A 65 -4.75 3.23 -17.32
C MET A 65 -5.17 2.09 -16.38
N GLY A 66 -4.58 0.91 -16.58
CA GLY A 66 -4.79 -0.25 -15.71
C GLY A 66 -3.74 -0.31 -14.61
N VAL A 67 -4.13 -0.80 -13.43
CA VAL A 67 -3.24 -1.02 -12.29
C VAL A 67 -3.28 -2.49 -11.88
N MET A 68 -2.12 -3.12 -11.87
CA MET A 68 -1.96 -4.53 -11.51
C MET A 68 -0.87 -4.67 -10.45
N MET A 69 -1.20 -5.28 -9.31
CA MET A 69 -0.29 -5.46 -8.18
C MET A 69 -0.18 -6.94 -7.80
N GLY A 70 1.05 -7.45 -7.70
CA GLY A 70 1.34 -8.77 -7.15
C GLY A 70 1.71 -8.67 -5.68
N SER A 71 1.05 -9.44 -4.81
CA SER A 71 1.36 -9.39 -3.38
C SER A 71 1.00 -10.67 -2.63
N ASN A 72 1.93 -11.07 -1.76
CA ASN A 72 1.74 -12.13 -0.77
C ASN A 72 1.27 -11.62 0.60
N ILE A 73 0.89 -10.34 0.71
CA ILE A 73 0.32 -9.81 1.95
C ILE A 73 -0.89 -10.65 2.36
N SER A 74 -0.87 -11.13 3.60
CA SER A 74 -2.02 -11.76 4.22
C SER A 74 -2.70 -10.78 5.18
N GLU A 75 -4.02 -10.65 5.03
CA GLU A 75 -4.88 -9.87 5.94
C GLU A 75 -4.89 -10.48 7.35
N SER A 76 -4.56 -11.78 7.46
CA SER A 76 -4.52 -12.57 8.69
C SER A 76 -3.25 -12.41 9.54
N GLU A 77 -2.14 -11.91 8.99
CA GLU A 77 -0.87 -11.77 9.74
C GLU A 77 -0.82 -10.54 10.66
N ASN A 78 -1.81 -9.64 10.57
CA ASN A 78 -1.82 -8.46 11.42
C ASN A 78 -2.56 -8.74 12.73
N THR A 79 -1.79 -9.10 13.78
CA THR A 79 -2.23 -9.17 15.19
C THR A 79 -3.02 -7.93 15.61
N LYS A 80 -2.75 -6.78 14.99
CA LYS A 80 -3.53 -5.56 15.16
C LYS A 80 -5.00 -5.82 14.86
N LEU A 81 -5.40 -6.39 13.71
CA LEU A 81 -6.80 -6.63 13.30
C LEU A 81 -7.65 -7.36 14.35
N LEU A 82 -7.02 -8.22 15.16
CA LEU A 82 -7.66 -9.02 16.22
C LEU A 82 -7.80 -8.27 17.56
N LEU A 83 -7.03 -7.20 17.79
CA LEU A 83 -7.11 -6.38 19.00
C LEU A 83 -8.25 -5.36 18.85
N GLY A 84 -9.35 -5.62 19.57
CA GLY A 84 -10.64 -4.94 19.48
C GLY A 84 -10.71 -3.53 20.06
N ASN A 85 -9.98 -2.57 19.46
CA ASN A 85 -10.14 -1.15 19.75
C ASN A 85 -10.50 -0.32 18.50
N HIS A 86 -11.17 0.80 18.76
CA HIS A 86 -11.69 1.82 17.86
C HIS A 86 -10.85 2.01 16.57
N ASN A 87 -11.53 2.08 15.41
CA ASN A 87 -11.01 2.23 14.01
C ASN A 87 -10.98 0.96 13.13
N TYR A 88 -11.92 0.03 13.34
CA TYR A 88 -12.08 -1.16 12.49
C TYR A 88 -12.12 -0.84 10.98
N GLY A 89 -12.78 0.25 10.58
CA GLY A 89 -12.87 0.70 9.19
C GLY A 89 -11.52 1.06 8.57
N TYR A 90 -10.70 1.87 9.23
CA TYR A 90 -9.38 2.25 8.70
C TYR A 90 -8.43 1.06 8.60
N ARG A 91 -8.54 0.10 9.51
CA ARG A 91 -7.69 -1.09 9.50
C ARG A 91 -8.02 -2.05 8.38
N ILE A 92 -9.30 -2.27 8.08
CA ILE A 92 -9.69 -2.99 6.87
C ILE A 92 -9.12 -2.26 5.64
N LEU A 93 -9.31 -0.95 5.58
CA LEU A 93 -8.83 -0.13 4.46
C LEU A 93 -7.30 0.02 4.39
N GLY A 94 -6.60 -0.32 5.46
CA GLY A 94 -5.16 -0.19 5.59
C GLY A 94 -4.41 -1.48 5.30
N HIS A 95 -5.10 -2.62 5.28
CA HIS A 95 -4.48 -3.95 5.18
C HIS A 95 -5.09 -4.84 4.10
N ASN A 96 -6.24 -4.47 3.53
CA ASN A 96 -6.84 -5.26 2.46
C ASN A 96 -5.96 -5.25 1.21
N ARG A 97 -5.67 -6.44 0.68
CA ARG A 97 -4.78 -6.60 -0.47
C ARG A 97 -5.29 -5.90 -1.73
N ALA A 98 -6.61 -5.88 -1.96
CA ALA A 98 -7.20 -5.21 -3.11
C ALA A 98 -6.87 -3.70 -3.15
N LEU A 99 -6.58 -3.11 -1.99
CA LEU A 99 -6.29 -1.68 -1.88
C LEU A 99 -4.88 -1.32 -2.33
N LEU A 100 -3.99 -2.28 -2.57
CA LEU A 100 -2.71 -2.01 -3.23
C LEU A 100 -2.93 -1.42 -4.62
N ALA A 101 -3.77 -2.05 -5.43
CA ALA A 101 -4.12 -1.52 -6.76
C ALA A 101 -5.18 -0.41 -6.67
N ASN A 102 -6.25 -0.63 -5.90
CA ASN A 102 -7.40 0.28 -5.91
C ASN A 102 -7.07 1.68 -5.40
N ARG A 103 -6.16 1.85 -4.42
CA ARG A 103 -5.78 3.18 -3.95
C ARG A 103 -4.96 3.94 -4.98
N VAL A 104 -4.09 3.26 -5.73
CA VAL A 104 -3.35 3.86 -6.84
C VAL A 104 -4.34 4.29 -7.93
N SER A 105 -5.24 3.40 -8.36
CA SER A 105 -6.26 3.77 -9.35
C SER A 105 -7.13 4.94 -8.88
N TYR A 106 -7.52 4.95 -7.60
CA TYR A 106 -8.32 6.02 -7.03
C TYR A 106 -7.57 7.37 -7.03
N TRP A 107 -6.31 7.39 -6.59
CA TRP A 107 -5.53 8.61 -6.49
C TRP A 107 -5.21 9.22 -7.87
N PHE A 108 -4.85 8.38 -8.83
CA PHE A 108 -4.64 8.81 -10.22
C PHE A 108 -5.92 9.00 -11.03
N ASN A 109 -7.10 8.79 -10.44
CA ASN A 109 -8.38 8.80 -11.16
C ASN A 109 -8.36 7.93 -12.45
N ALA A 110 -7.78 6.74 -12.35
CA ALA A 110 -7.65 5.80 -13.46
C ALA A 110 -8.88 4.88 -13.56
N HIS A 111 -9.41 4.72 -14.78
CA HIS A 111 -10.64 3.95 -15.06
C HIS A 111 -10.39 2.63 -15.80
N GLY A 112 -9.13 2.20 -15.92
CA GLY A 112 -8.80 0.88 -16.43
C GLY A 112 -9.04 -0.23 -15.39
N LYS A 113 -8.56 -1.44 -15.71
CA LYS A 113 -8.66 -2.58 -14.77
C LYS A 113 -7.80 -2.32 -13.54
N SER A 114 -8.35 -2.48 -12.34
CA SER A 114 -7.61 -2.43 -11.07
C SER A 114 -7.65 -3.78 -10.37
N ASN A 115 -6.51 -4.45 -10.24
CA ASN A 115 -6.45 -5.81 -9.70
C ASN A 115 -5.22 -6.03 -8.82
N SER A 116 -5.43 -6.68 -7.67
CA SER A 116 -4.34 -7.19 -6.82
C SER A 116 -4.43 -8.71 -6.75
N HIS A 117 -3.37 -9.41 -7.13
CA HIS A 117 -3.34 -10.88 -7.16
C HIS A 117 -2.25 -11.45 -6.25
N LYS A 118 -2.49 -12.67 -5.75
CA LYS A 118 -1.48 -13.43 -5.02
C LYS A 118 -0.41 -13.91 -5.99
N ILE A 119 0.86 -13.81 -5.61
CA ILE A 119 2.01 -14.28 -6.39
C ILE A 119 2.70 -15.45 -5.70
#